data_AF-A0A917AA43-F1
#
_entry.id   AF-A0A917AA43-F1
#
_cell.length_a   1.000
_cell.length_b   1.000
_cell.length_c   1.000
_cell.angle_alpha   90.00
_cell.angle_beta   90.00
_cell.angle_gamma   90.00
#
_symmetry.space_group_name_H-M   'P 1'
#
loop_
_entity.id
_entity.type
_entity.pdbx_description
1 polymer ?
#
loop_
_entity_poly.entity_id
_entity_poly.type
_entity_poly.pdbx_seq_one_letter_code
_entity_poly.pdbx_strand_id
1 'polypeptide(L)'
;MDRVTANLPARDFDATEAFYGRMGFVRRYRDEGWMILARDTLEIEFFPHPEVDPYGSWFSACIRVDALDRLYAEWRALDLPDDHSSIPRITGIMDRPPVPRMFALIDADGSLLRVLENG
;
A
#
# COMPACT_ATOMS: atom_id res chain seq x y z
N MET A 1 12.20 18.00 8.06
CA MET A 1 12.11 18.02 6.59
C MET A 1 10.64 17.97 6.26
N ASP A 2 10.18 18.86 5.40
CA ASP A 2 8.76 18.93 5.03
C ASP A 2 8.42 17.76 4.09
N ARG A 3 7.22 17.19 4.25
CA ARG A 3 6.78 16.03 3.46
C ARG A 3 5.27 16.04 3.23
N VAL A 4 4.83 15.31 2.21
CA VAL A 4 3.44 14.96 1.94
C VAL A 4 3.27 13.46 2.17
N THR A 5 2.17 13.08 2.80
CA THR A 5 1.84 11.70 3.14
C THR A 5 0.57 11.26 2.41
N ALA A 6 0.42 9.95 2.22
CA ALA A 6 -0.81 9.39 1.67
C ALA A 6 -1.89 9.34 2.76
N ASN A 7 -3.13 9.61 2.37
CA ASN A 7 -4.29 9.37 3.22
C ASN A 7 -5.30 8.46 2.52
N LEU A 8 -5.49 7.25 3.05
CA LEU A 8 -6.25 6.17 2.41
C LEU A 8 -7.46 5.74 3.27
N PRO A 9 -8.55 5.25 2.66
CA PRO A 9 -9.68 4.73 3.40
C PRO A 9 -9.32 3.41 4.07
N ALA A 10 -9.89 3.16 5.24
CA ALA A 10 -9.91 1.85 5.87
C ALA A 10 -11.33 1.52 6.32
N ARG A 11 -11.84 0.34 5.95
CA ARG A 11 -13.15 -0.10 6.47
C ARG A 11 -13.07 -0.51 7.94
N ASP A 12 -11.96 -1.12 8.31
CA ASP A 12 -11.68 -1.64 9.64
C ASP A 12 -10.18 -1.48 9.92
N PHE A 13 -9.84 -0.69 10.94
CA PHE A 13 -8.44 -0.41 11.26
C PHE A 13 -7.67 -1.64 11.74
N ASP A 14 -8.31 -2.62 12.39
CA ASP A 14 -7.62 -3.84 12.83
C ASP A 14 -7.22 -4.70 11.63
N ALA A 15 -8.12 -4.84 10.65
CA ALA A 15 -7.86 -5.55 9.41
C ALA A 15 -6.77 -4.85 8.58
N THR A 16 -6.82 -3.52 8.48
CA THR A 16 -5.78 -2.72 7.80
C THR A 16 -4.43 -2.84 8.51
N GLU A 17 -4.37 -2.68 9.83
CA GLU A 17 -3.13 -2.81 10.63
C GLU A 17 -2.53 -4.22 10.50
N ALA A 18 -3.36 -5.27 10.54
CA ALA A 18 -2.91 -6.64 10.33
C ALA A 18 -2.36 -6.88 8.91
N PHE A 19 -3.01 -6.34 7.88
CA PHE A 19 -2.57 -6.48 6.49
C PHE A 19 -1.21 -5.80 6.25
N TYR A 20 -1.08 -4.52 6.60
CA TYR A 20 0.16 -3.76 6.43
C TYR A 20 1.26 -4.22 7.39
N GLY A 21 0.90 -4.79 8.54
CA GLY A 21 1.83 -5.44 9.48
C GLY A 21 2.61 -6.60 8.86
N ARG A 22 1.96 -7.40 7.99
CA ARG A 22 2.63 -8.47 7.22
C ARG A 22 3.72 -7.92 6.29
N MET A 23 3.58 -6.66 5.87
CA MET A 23 4.53 -5.95 5.02
C MET A 23 5.55 -5.14 5.82
N GLY A 24 5.63 -5.34 7.14
CA GLY A 24 6.62 -4.68 8.00
C GLY A 24 6.27 -3.24 8.39
N PHE A 25 5.05 -2.78 8.12
CA PHE A 25 4.57 -1.52 8.71
C PHE A 25 4.22 -1.72 10.18
N VAL A 26 4.43 -0.70 10.98
CA VAL A 26 4.08 -0.67 12.41
C VAL A 26 3.22 0.55 12.70
N ARG A 27 2.27 0.39 13.63
CA ARG A 27 1.45 1.50 14.12
C ARG A 27 2.32 2.52 14.85
N ARG A 28 2.22 3.77 14.40
CA ARG A 28 2.81 4.95 15.06
C ARG A 28 1.79 5.73 15.86
N TYR A 29 0.56 5.77 15.37
CA TYR A 29 -0.56 6.44 16.02
C TYR A 29 -1.85 5.74 15.64
N ARG A 30 -2.82 5.74 16.55
CA ARG A 30 -4.20 5.34 16.26
C ARG A 30 -5.15 5.91 17.31
N ASP A 31 -6.25 6.48 16.85
CA ASP A 31 -7.48 6.71 17.60
C ASP A 31 -8.69 6.21 16.80
N GLU A 32 -9.90 6.66 17.15
CA GLU A 32 -11.14 6.27 16.47
C GLU A 32 -11.28 6.87 15.05
N GLY A 33 -10.62 8.00 14.78
CA GLY A 33 -10.77 8.77 13.54
C GLY A 33 -9.55 8.74 12.62
N TRP A 34 -8.40 8.25 13.09
CA TRP A 34 -7.16 8.29 12.34
C TRP A 34 -6.18 7.21 12.77
N MET A 35 -5.46 6.65 11.80
CA MET A 35 -4.38 5.70 12.04
C MET A 35 -3.18 6.02 11.18
N ILE A 36 -1.97 5.96 11.76
CA ILE A 36 -0.71 6.16 11.04
C ILE A 36 0.10 4.87 11.12
N LEU A 37 0.40 4.29 9.97
CA LEU A 37 1.31 3.15 9.83
C LEU A 37 2.60 3.61 9.17
N ALA A 38 3.74 3.15 9.68
CA ALA A 38 5.04 3.51 9.14
C ALA A 38 5.96 2.30 8.96
N ARG A 39 6.83 2.38 7.96
CA ARG A 39 7.91 1.43 7.71
C ARG A 39 9.15 2.21 7.29
N ASP A 40 10.19 2.20 8.12
CA ASP A 40 11.38 3.03 7.93
C ASP A 40 11.02 4.52 7.72
N THR A 41 11.24 5.07 6.53
CA THR A 41 10.89 6.44 6.14
C THR A 41 9.51 6.54 5.47
N LEU A 42 8.87 5.41 5.15
CA LEU A 42 7.55 5.35 4.53
C LEU A 42 6.47 5.56 5.60
N GLU A 43 5.43 6.29 5.21
CA GLU A 43 4.27 6.57 6.07
C GLU A 43 3.00 6.58 5.24
N ILE A 44 1.98 5.90 5.78
CA ILE A 44 0.63 5.87 5.21
C ILE A 44 -0.34 6.15 6.35
N GLU A 45 -1.21 7.13 6.13
CA GLU A 45 -2.23 7.53 7.09
C GLU A 45 -3.59 7.02 6.60
N PHE A 46 -4.46 6.63 7.53
CA PHE A 46 -5.76 6.04 7.24
C PHE A 46 -6.87 6.77 7.97
N PHE A 47 -8.00 6.95 7.29
CA PHE A 47 -9.26 7.45 7.87
C PHE A 47 -10.35 6.37 7.79
N PRO A 48 -11.30 6.36 8.74
CA PRO A 48 -12.39 5.38 8.72
C PRO A 48 -13.32 5.66 7.55
N HIS A 49 -13.55 4.63 6.72
CA HIS A 49 -14.54 4.63 5.65
C HIS A 49 -15.22 3.25 5.58
N PRO A 50 -16.11 2.92 6.52
CA PRO A 50 -16.70 1.57 6.62
C PRO A 50 -17.47 1.14 5.37
N GLU A 51 -17.97 2.09 4.58
CA GLU A 51 -18.77 1.83 3.38
C GLU A 51 -17.98 1.80 2.06
N VAL A 52 -16.64 1.90 2.07
CA VAL A 52 -15.89 1.90 0.80
C VAL A 52 -16.08 0.56 0.07
N ASP A 53 -16.45 0.63 -1.21
CA ASP A 53 -16.46 -0.54 -2.08
C ASP A 53 -15.05 -0.75 -2.66
N PRO A 54 -14.35 -1.85 -2.30
CA PRO A 54 -13.00 -2.09 -2.80
C PRO A 54 -12.94 -2.20 -4.33
N TYR A 55 -14.01 -2.67 -4.97
CA TYR A 55 -14.06 -2.84 -6.43
C TYR A 55 -14.39 -1.54 -7.17
N GLY A 56 -14.97 -0.56 -6.47
CA GLY A 56 -15.28 0.77 -6.98
C GLY A 56 -14.30 1.86 -6.53
N SER A 57 -13.22 1.51 -5.83
CA SER A 57 -12.29 2.46 -5.22
C SER A 57 -11.44 3.21 -6.24
N TRP A 58 -11.27 4.52 -6.03
CA TRP A 58 -10.37 5.40 -6.80
C TRP A 58 -9.15 5.86 -5.98
N PHE A 59 -9.05 5.43 -4.71
CA PHE A 59 -7.98 5.83 -3.84
C PHE A 59 -6.66 5.20 -4.28
N SER A 60 -5.61 6.02 -4.34
CA SER A 60 -4.29 5.52 -4.71
C SER A 60 -3.18 6.39 -4.15
N ALA A 61 -2.00 5.79 -4.00
CA ALA A 61 -0.78 6.51 -3.64
C ALA A 61 0.42 5.93 -4.39
N CYS A 62 1.51 6.71 -4.40
CA CYS A 62 2.80 6.27 -4.89
C CYS A 62 3.72 6.03 -3.69
N ILE A 63 4.35 4.87 -3.64
CA ILE A 63 5.42 4.55 -2.68
C ILE A 63 6.72 4.56 -3.48
N ARG A 64 7.63 5.47 -3.13
CA ARG A 64 8.92 5.61 -3.83
C ARG A 64 10.03 4.99 -3.01
N VAL A 65 10.80 4.10 -3.62
CA VAL A 65 11.79 3.28 -2.92
C VAL A 65 13.10 3.17 -3.69
N ASP A 66 14.20 3.10 -2.95
CA ASP A 66 15.54 2.89 -3.52
C ASP A 66 15.83 1.42 -3.86
N ALA A 67 15.10 0.49 -3.23
CA ALA A 67 15.34 -0.95 -3.37
C ALA A 67 14.06 -1.69 -3.80
N LEU A 68 13.56 -1.37 -5.01
CA LEU A 68 12.31 -1.91 -5.54
C LEU A 68 12.29 -3.46 -5.56
N ASP A 69 13.34 -4.08 -6.11
CA ASP A 69 13.41 -5.54 -6.27
C ASP A 69 13.42 -6.27 -4.91
N ARG A 70 14.10 -5.69 -3.91
CA ARG A 70 14.10 -6.23 -2.55
C ARG A 70 12.71 -6.16 -1.93
N LEU A 71 12.06 -4.99 -1.99
CA LEU A 71 10.73 -4.81 -1.41
C LEU A 71 9.69 -5.70 -2.10
N TYR A 72 9.79 -5.82 -3.42
CA TYR A 72 8.94 -6.71 -4.22
C TYR A 72 9.11 -8.17 -3.79
N ALA A 73 10.34 -8.67 -3.66
CA ALA A 73 10.60 -10.03 -3.22
C ALA A 73 10.04 -10.32 -1.82
N GLU A 74 10.21 -9.38 -0.88
CA GLU A 74 9.65 -9.48 0.47
C GLU A 74 8.12 -9.57 0.45
N TRP A 75 7.43 -8.74 -0.35
CA TRP A 75 5.97 -8.72 -0.39
C TRP A 75 5.37 -9.86 -1.20
N ARG A 76 6.06 -10.34 -2.25
CA ARG A 76 5.64 -11.54 -2.99
C ARG A 76 5.68 -12.80 -2.14
N ALA A 77 6.58 -12.88 -1.16
CA ALA A 77 6.63 -14.00 -0.21
C ALA A 77 5.39 -14.08 0.71
N LEU A 78 4.51 -13.07 0.70
CA LEU A 78 3.25 -13.07 1.45
C LEU A 78 2.11 -13.84 0.75
N ASP A 79 2.39 -14.50 -0.38
CA ASP A 79 1.43 -15.35 -1.11
C ASP A 79 0.12 -14.62 -1.45
N LEU A 80 0.24 -13.35 -1.86
CA LEU A 80 -0.90 -12.59 -2.36
C LEU A 80 -1.23 -13.02 -3.80
N PRO A 81 -2.53 -13.09 -4.17
CA PRO A 81 -2.93 -13.31 -5.54
C PRO A 81 -2.28 -12.31 -6.51
N ASP A 82 -2.04 -12.74 -7.75
CA ASP A 82 -1.49 -11.91 -8.83
C ASP A 82 -2.40 -11.85 -10.07
N ASP A 83 -3.63 -12.36 -9.96
CA ASP A 83 -4.65 -12.21 -10.99
C ASP A 83 -5.20 -10.77 -11.06
N HIS A 84 -6.00 -10.47 -12.08
CA HIS A 84 -6.46 -9.10 -12.34
C HIS A 84 -7.71 -8.67 -11.56
N SER A 85 -8.33 -9.56 -10.78
CA SER A 85 -9.62 -9.36 -10.14
C SER A 85 -9.61 -9.46 -8.61
N SER A 86 -8.66 -10.18 -8.02
CA SER A 86 -8.59 -10.37 -6.57
C SER A 86 -8.28 -9.06 -5.84
N ILE A 87 -8.86 -8.91 -4.65
CA ILE A 87 -8.56 -7.85 -3.70
C ILE A 87 -8.42 -8.52 -2.31
N PRO A 88 -7.28 -8.40 -1.62
CA PRO A 88 -6.02 -7.76 -2.05
C PRO A 88 -5.27 -8.56 -3.13
N ARG A 89 -4.32 -7.91 -3.83
CA ARG A 89 -3.44 -8.56 -4.82
C ARG A 89 -2.15 -7.79 -5.05
N ILE A 90 -1.15 -8.43 -5.65
CA ILE A 90 0.12 -7.81 -6.05
C ILE A 90 0.46 -8.18 -7.50
N THR A 91 0.92 -7.22 -8.30
CA THR A 91 1.32 -7.47 -9.69
C THR A 91 2.80 -7.85 -9.79
N GLY A 92 3.22 -8.37 -10.94
CA GLY A 92 4.64 -8.39 -11.31
C GLY A 92 5.25 -6.99 -11.45
N ILE A 93 6.59 -6.94 -11.48
CA ILE A 93 7.32 -5.71 -11.83
C ILE A 93 7.07 -5.40 -13.31
N MET A 94 6.60 -4.19 -13.57
CA MET A 94 6.54 -3.57 -14.88
C MET A 94 7.81 -2.74 -15.11
N ASP A 95 8.52 -3.08 -16.17
CA ASP A 95 9.71 -2.37 -16.64
C ASP A 95 9.47 -1.89 -18.07
N ARG A 96 9.02 -0.64 -18.21
CA ARG A 96 8.66 -0.05 -19.50
C ARG A 96 9.05 1.43 -19.56
N PRO A 97 10.25 1.75 -20.04
CA PRO A 97 10.67 3.12 -20.27
C PRO A 97 9.68 3.88 -21.19
N PRO A 98 9.44 5.19 -20.96
CA PRO A 98 10.12 6.07 -20.00
C PRO A 98 9.49 6.09 -18.59
N VAL A 99 8.54 5.21 -18.28
CA VAL A 99 7.91 5.14 -16.96
C VAL A 99 8.88 4.47 -15.97
N PRO A 100 9.00 4.95 -14.71
CA PRO A 100 9.80 4.26 -13.70
C PRO A 100 9.36 2.81 -13.52
N ARG A 101 10.33 1.92 -13.25
CA ARG A 101 10.04 0.53 -12.88
C ARG A 101 9.11 0.52 -11.66
N MET A 102 8.08 -0.30 -11.70
CA MET A 102 7.14 -0.40 -10.58
C MET A 102 6.42 -1.73 -10.52
N PHE A 103 5.94 -2.09 -9.33
CA PHE A 103 4.84 -3.05 -9.18
C PHE A 103 3.66 -2.36 -8.49
N ALA A 104 2.48 -2.94 -8.60
CA ALA A 104 1.29 -2.46 -7.91
C ALA A 104 0.88 -3.43 -6.80
N LEU A 105 0.51 -2.86 -5.66
CA LEU A 105 -0.22 -3.54 -4.61
C LEU A 105 -1.63 -2.95 -4.56
N ILE A 106 -2.64 -3.81 -4.52
CA ILE A 106 -4.00 -3.42 -4.19
C ILE A 106 -4.27 -3.98 -2.80
N ASP A 107 -4.53 -3.10 -1.84
CA ASP A 107 -4.78 -3.50 -0.44
C ASP A 107 -6.20 -4.07 -0.26
N ALA A 108 -6.51 -4.49 0.98
CA ALA A 108 -7.78 -5.14 1.29
C ALA A 108 -9.02 -4.26 1.03
N ASP A 109 -8.83 -2.93 0.99
CA ASP A 109 -9.89 -1.94 0.77
C ASP A 109 -9.87 -1.36 -0.64
N GLY A 110 -9.11 -1.97 -1.55
CA GLY A 110 -9.06 -1.61 -2.96
C GLY A 110 -8.19 -0.39 -3.27
N SER A 111 -7.44 0.13 -2.30
CA SER A 111 -6.51 1.23 -2.55
C SER A 111 -5.35 0.76 -3.41
N LEU A 112 -5.04 1.50 -4.48
CA LEU A 112 -3.94 1.21 -5.38
C LEU A 112 -2.64 1.87 -4.90
N LEU A 113 -1.66 1.05 -4.54
CA LEU A 113 -0.31 1.50 -4.21
C LEU A 113 0.64 1.19 -5.37
N ARG A 114 1.13 2.24 -6.04
CA ARG A 114 2.17 2.13 -7.07
C ARG A 114 3.53 2.21 -6.39
N VAL A 115 4.23 1.09 -6.28
CA VAL A 115 5.56 1.04 -5.70
C VAL A 115 6.59 1.26 -6.80
N LEU A 116 7.21 2.44 -6.82
CA LEU A 116 8.07 2.93 -7.89
C LEU A 116 9.52 2.95 -7.43
N GLU A 117 10.41 2.54 -8.32
CA GLU A 117 11.85 2.79 -8.17
C GLU A 117 12.13 4.30 -8.19
N ASN A 118 13.01 4.76 -7.31
CA ASN A 118 13.56 6.10 -7.39
C ASN A 118 14.43 6.25 -8.65
N GLY A 119 14.45 7.47 -9.19
CA GLY A 119 15.30 7.83 -10.33
C GLY A 119 16.66 8.33 -9.92
#